data_AF-A0A0U9HR48-F1
#
_entry.id   AF-A0A0U9HR48-F1
#
_cell.length_a   1.000
_cell.length_b   1.000
_cell.length_c   1.000
_cell.angle_alpha   90.00
_cell.angle_beta   90.00
_cell.angle_gamma   90.00
#
_symmetry.space_group_name_H-M   'P 1'
#
loop_
_entity.id
_entity.type
_entity.pdbx_description
1 polymer ?
#
loop_
_entity_poly.entity_id
_entity_poly.type
_entity_poly.pdbx_seq_one_letter_code
_entity_poly.pdbx_strand_id
1 'polypeptide(L)'
;MHATTACLTGIVLAQVANGFVSRSFRESVFRIGMFSNKFLLVGIAFEIVLQLFIVYHPLGNSIFSTYPIPLNVWLILIPFAFALFAAEEIRKLSNLSA
;
A
#
# COMPACT_ATOMS: atom_id res chain seq x y z
N MET A 1 3.66 -21.10 3.73
CA MET A 1 3.18 -20.43 2.50
C MET A 1 2.30 -19.21 2.81
N HIS A 2 1.38 -19.27 3.76
CA HIS A 2 0.62 -18.07 4.19
C HIS A 2 1.50 -16.93 4.74
N ALA A 3 2.59 -17.24 5.47
CA ALA A 3 3.53 -16.23 5.97
C ALA A 3 4.24 -15.45 4.84
N THR A 4 4.63 -16.12 3.75
CA THR A 4 5.22 -15.48 2.56
C THR A 4 4.24 -14.51 1.91
N THR A 5 2.97 -14.90 1.82
CA THR A 5 1.91 -14.06 1.24
C THR A 5 1.63 -12.84 2.12
N ALA A 6 1.60 -13.01 3.45
CA ALA A 6 1.44 -11.91 4.39
C ALA A 6 2.63 -10.94 4.34
N CYS A 7 3.86 -11.45 4.26
CA CYS A 7 5.06 -10.64 4.11
C CYS A 7 5.05 -9.83 2.80
N LEU A 8 4.77 -10.48 1.66
CA LEU A 8 4.66 -9.82 0.36
C LEU A 8 3.59 -8.72 0.38
N THR A 9 2.42 -9.01 0.97
CA THR A 9 1.35 -8.01 1.09
C THR A 9 1.77 -6.83 1.98
N GLY A 10 2.45 -7.09 3.09
CA GLY A 10 3.00 -6.03 3.94
C GLY A 10 4.01 -5.15 3.23
N ILE A 11 4.88 -5.73 2.39
CA ILE A 11 5.83 -4.99 1.56
C ILE A 11 5.09 -4.09 0.56
N VAL A 12 4.09 -4.62 -0.16
CA VAL A 12 3.31 -3.82 -1.11
C VAL A 12 2.60 -2.66 -0.42
N LEU A 13 2.02 -2.89 0.76
CA LEU A 13 1.41 -1.82 1.56
C LEU A 13 2.43 -0.75 1.99
N ALA A 14 3.64 -1.14 2.37
CA ALA A 14 4.72 -0.21 2.68
C ALA A 14 5.16 0.60 1.44
N GLN A 15 5.15 -0.01 0.25
CA GLN A 15 5.48 0.66 -1.00
C GLN A 15 4.44 1.72 -1.39
N VAL A 16 3.15 1.44 -1.16
CA VAL A 16 2.09 2.44 -1.32
C VAL A 16 2.36 3.66 -0.43
N ALA A 17 2.70 3.44 0.84
CA ALA A 17 3.06 4.53 1.76
C ALA A 17 4.30 5.31 1.26
N ASN A 18 5.36 4.61 0.88
CA ASN A 18 6.57 5.23 0.31
C ASN A 18 6.28 6.06 -0.94
N GLY A 19 5.38 5.61 -1.82
CA GLY A 19 4.96 6.38 -3.00
C GLY A 19 4.39 7.76 -2.63
N PHE A 20 3.63 7.84 -1.53
CA PHE A 20 3.16 9.12 -0.99
C PHE A 20 4.28 9.96 -0.36
N VAL A 21 5.29 9.34 0.29
CA VAL A 21 6.45 10.04 0.84
C VAL A 21 7.31 10.65 -0.26
N SER A 22 7.64 9.87 -1.28
CA SER A 22 8.45 10.31 -2.42
C SER A 22 7.80 11.43 -3.22
N ARG A 23 6.46 11.52 -3.24
CA ARG A 23 5.73 12.63 -3.88
C ARG A 23 5.91 13.96 -3.16
N SER A 24 6.07 13.97 -1.85
CA SER A 24 6.10 15.22 -1.09
C SER A 24 6.95 15.09 0.16
N PHE A 25 8.16 15.62 0.07
CA PHE A 25 9.13 15.68 1.17
C PHE A 25 8.73 16.71 2.25
N ARG A 26 7.84 17.67 1.95
CA ARG A 26 7.51 18.80 2.84
C ARG A 26 6.03 19.19 2.94
N GLU A 27 5.15 18.78 2.03
CA GLU A 27 3.76 19.25 1.99
C GLU A 27 2.74 18.11 2.21
N SER A 28 1.70 18.35 3.02
CA SER A 28 0.67 17.34 3.35
C SER A 28 -0.22 17.06 2.12
N VAL A 29 -0.65 15.80 1.98
CA VAL A 29 -1.51 15.35 0.87
C VAL A 29 -2.87 16.09 0.88
N PHE A 30 -3.32 16.56 2.05
CA PHE A 30 -4.52 17.39 2.18
C PHE A 30 -4.37 18.80 1.60
N ARG A 31 -3.15 19.35 1.53
CA ARG A 31 -2.90 20.71 1.02
C ARG A 31 -2.66 20.76 -0.49
N ILE A 32 -2.03 19.71 -1.04
CA ILE A 32 -1.78 19.57 -2.49
C ILE A 32 -2.98 18.97 -3.23
N GLY A 33 -3.83 18.22 -2.52
CA GLY A 33 -4.92 17.44 -3.10
C GLY A 33 -4.48 16.03 -3.49
N MET A 34 -5.18 15.03 -2.93
CA MET A 34 -4.92 13.61 -3.15
C MET A 34 -4.90 13.23 -4.64
N PHE A 35 -5.79 13.83 -5.44
CA PHE A 35 -5.99 13.54 -6.87
C PHE A 35 -5.15 14.38 -7.84
N SER A 36 -4.30 15.29 -7.35
CA SER A 36 -3.54 16.20 -8.23
C SER A 36 -2.49 15.46 -9.08
N ASN A 37 -1.92 14.35 -8.59
CA ASN A 37 -0.97 13.53 -9.35
C ASN A 37 -1.59 12.19 -9.78
N LYS A 38 -2.09 12.17 -11.02
CA LYS A 38 -2.67 10.98 -11.64
C LYS A 38 -1.66 9.85 -11.82
N PHE A 39 -0.38 10.13 -12.04
CA PHE A 39 0.65 9.10 -12.19
C PHE A 39 0.88 8.32 -10.91
N LEU A 40 0.82 8.98 -9.74
CA LEU A 40 0.91 8.28 -8.45
C LEU A 40 -0.29 7.34 -8.26
N LEU A 41 -1.50 7.82 -8.56
CA LEU A 41 -2.72 7.00 -8.45
C LEU A 41 -2.68 5.80 -9.41
N VAL A 42 -2.18 5.99 -10.63
CA VAL A 42 -1.96 4.90 -11.60
C VAL A 42 -0.93 3.90 -11.07
N GLY A 43 0.16 4.37 -10.45
CA GLY A 43 1.16 3.50 -9.82
C GLY A 43 0.57 2.66 -8.69
N ILE A 44 -0.19 3.28 -7.78
CA ILE A 44 -0.87 2.56 -6.69
C ILE A 44 -1.88 1.56 -7.23
N ALA A 45 -2.69 1.96 -8.23
CA ALA A 45 -3.65 1.06 -8.85
C ALA A 45 -2.95 -0.13 -9.52
N PHE A 46 -1.82 0.11 -10.19
CA PHE A 46 -1.01 -0.93 -10.81
C PHE A 46 -0.43 -1.90 -9.77
N GLU A 47 0.10 -1.39 -8.65
CA GLU A 47 0.59 -2.23 -7.55
C GLU A 47 -0.52 -3.11 -6.96
N ILE A 48 -1.72 -2.56 -6.72
CA ILE A 48 -2.86 -3.31 -6.21
C ILE A 48 -3.27 -4.42 -7.21
N VAL A 49 -3.33 -4.11 -8.50
CA VAL A 49 -3.68 -5.09 -9.54
C VAL A 49 -2.64 -6.21 -9.61
N LEU A 50 -1.36 -5.87 -9.57
CA LEU A 50 -0.27 -6.86 -9.54
C LEU A 50 -0.35 -7.75 -8.30
N GLN A 51 -0.62 -7.16 -7.13
CA GLN A 51 -0.77 -7.91 -5.89
C GLN A 51 -1.94 -8.90 -5.97
N LEU A 52 -3.09 -8.46 -6.49
CA LEU A 52 -4.25 -9.34 -6.70
C LEU A 52 -3.92 -10.45 -7.72
N PHE A 53 -3.19 -10.12 -8.78
CA PHE A 53 -2.75 -11.13 -9.75
C PHE A 53 -1.83 -12.17 -9.10
N ILE A 54 -0.86 -11.76 -8.28
CA ILE A 54 0.05 -12.70 -7.62
C ILE A 54 -0.71 -13.63 -6.67
N VAL A 55 -1.66 -13.11 -5.90
CA VAL A 55 -2.38 -13.86 -4.86
C VAL A 55 -3.48 -14.76 -5.43
N TYR A 56 -4.18 -14.33 -6.48
CA TYR A 56 -5.35 -15.04 -6.99
C TYR A 56 -5.11 -15.77 -8.32
N HIS A 57 -4.09 -15.40 -9.09
CA HIS A 57 -3.78 -16.08 -10.35
C HIS A 57 -2.92 -17.34 -10.10
N PRO A 58 -3.22 -18.48 -10.75
CA PRO A 58 -2.46 -19.72 -10.57
C PRO A 58 -0.98 -19.58 -10.95
N LEU A 59 -0.64 -18.79 -11.97
CA LEU A 59 0.77 -18.49 -12.29
C LEU A 59 1.47 -17.71 -11.16
N GLY A 60 0.78 -16.74 -10.55
CA GLY A 60 1.31 -15.97 -9.43
C GLY A 60 1.60 -16.85 -8.22
N ASN A 61 0.62 -17.67 -7.85
CA ASN A 61 0.74 -18.64 -6.76
C ASN A 61 1.85 -19.67 -7.01
N SER A 62 2.03 -20.14 -8.25
CA SER A 62 3.08 -21.10 -8.57
C SER A 62 4.49 -20.49 -8.56
N ILE A 63 4.65 -19.23 -9.00
CA ILE A 63 5.96 -18.55 -9.05
C ILE A 63 6.37 -18.07 -7.66
N PHE A 64 5.46 -17.43 -6.93
CA PHE A 64 5.74 -16.83 -5.62
C PHE A 64 5.43 -17.76 -4.44
N SER A 65 4.97 -18.99 -4.73
CA SER A 65 4.52 -19.95 -3.70
C SER A 65 3.53 -19.34 -2.71
N THR A 66 2.65 -18.47 -3.23
CA THR A 66 1.58 -17.80 -2.46
C THR A 66 0.34 -18.67 -2.41
N TYR A 67 -0.55 -18.35 -1.49
CA TYR A 67 -1.88 -18.94 -1.40
C TYR A 67 -2.93 -17.83 -1.35
N PRO A 68 -4.15 -18.07 -1.89
CA PRO A 68 -5.24 -17.12 -1.78
C PRO A 68 -5.42 -16.68 -0.31
N ILE A 69 -5.41 -15.36 -0.11
CA ILE A 69 -5.51 -14.76 1.21
C ILE A 69 -6.94 -14.93 1.71
N PRO A 70 -7.17 -15.62 2.85
CA PRO A 70 -8.51 -15.76 3.40
C PRO A 70 -9.04 -14.40 3.91
N LEU A 71 -10.35 -14.23 3.88
CA LEU A 71 -11.02 -12.94 4.14
C LEU A 71 -10.70 -12.36 5.53
N ASN A 72 -10.43 -13.21 6.51
CA ASN A 72 -9.99 -12.85 7.86
C ASN A 72 -8.64 -12.09 7.87
N VAL A 73 -7.72 -12.41 6.96
CA VAL A 73 -6.43 -11.72 6.84
C VAL A 73 -6.62 -10.36 6.17
N TRP A 74 -7.54 -10.25 5.20
CA TRP A 74 -7.93 -8.95 4.64
C TRP A 74 -8.54 -8.01 5.69
N LEU A 75 -9.34 -8.55 6.62
CA LEU A 75 -9.91 -7.78 7.73
C LEU A 75 -8.86 -7.21 8.69
N ILE A 76 -7.65 -7.80 8.75
CA ILE A 76 -6.54 -7.26 9.54
C ILE A 76 -5.70 -6.29 8.69
N LEU A 77 -5.46 -6.63 7.43
CA LEU A 77 -4.60 -5.85 6.53
C LEU A 77 -5.22 -4.51 6.12
N ILE A 78 -6.54 -4.45 5.88
CA ILE A 78 -7.20 -3.20 5.46
C ILE A 78 -7.09 -2.13 6.55
N PRO A 79 -7.47 -2.40 7.82
CA PRO A 79 -7.26 -1.43 8.91
C PRO A 79 -5.80 -1.05 9.08
N PHE A 80 -4.87 -2.00 8.92
CA PHE A 80 -3.44 -1.74 9.03
C PHE A 80 -2.93 -0.82 7.91
N ALA A 81 -3.38 -1.03 6.68
CA ALA A 81 -3.09 -0.15 5.54
C ALA A 81 -3.62 1.27 5.77
N PHE A 82 -4.84 1.40 6.28
CA PHE A 82 -5.41 2.68 6.67
C PHE A 82 -4.63 3.33 7.81
N ALA A 83 -4.20 2.56 8.81
CA ALA A 83 -3.39 3.06 9.93
C ALA A 83 -2.02 3.54 9.47
N LEU A 84 -1.35 2.82 8.56
CA LEU A 84 -0.10 3.25 7.94
C LEU A 84 -0.27 4.54 7.16
N PHE A 85 -1.33 4.64 6.37
CA PHE A 85 -1.65 5.87 5.63
C PHE A 85 -1.89 7.05 6.59
N ALA A 86 -2.68 6.84 7.64
CA ALA A 86 -2.96 7.86 8.65
C ALA A 86 -1.70 8.27 9.42
N ALA A 87 -0.85 7.32 9.81
CA ALA A 87 0.40 7.58 10.50
C ALA A 87 1.35 8.44 9.66
N GLU A 88 1.42 8.19 8.35
CA GLU A 88 2.27 8.97 7.45
C GLU A 88 1.73 10.38 7.23
N GLU A 89 0.41 10.56 7.15
CA GLU A 89 -0.19 11.89 7.12
C GLU A 89 0.04 12.66 8.43
N ILE A 90 -0.09 12.01 9.59
CA ILE A 90 0.20 12.62 10.90
C ILE A 90 1.66 13.07 10.98
N ARG A 91 2.60 12.23 10.54
CA ARG A 91 4.04 12.55 10.52
C ARG A 91 4.35 13.74 9.62
N LYS A 92 3.66 13.86 8.48
CA LYS A 92 3.80 15.04 7.60
C LYS A 92 3.20 16.29 8.23
N LEU A 93 2.03 16.19 8.86
CA LEU A 93 1.39 17.31 9.56
C LEU A 93 2.25 17.82 10.72
N SER A 94 2.90 16.94 11.50
CA SER A 94 3.78 17.36 12.59
C SER A 94 5.02 18.10 12.08
N ASN A 95 5.63 17.65 10.99
CA ASN A 95 6.80 18.30 10.37
C ASN A 95 6.48 19.64 9.68
N LEU A 96 5.22 19.91 9.36
CA LEU A 96 4.77 21.19 8.80
C LEU A 96 4.49 22.24 9.90
N SER A 97 4.34 21.82 11.16
CA SER A 97 4.06 22.71 12.30
C SER A 97 5.31 23.14 13.08
N ALA A 98 6.49 22.63 12.72
CA ALA A 98 7.79 22.93 13.30
C ALA A 98 8.66 23.73 12.31
#